data_AF-A0A6C0K9X5-F1
#
_entry.id   AF-A0A6C0K9X5-F1
#
_cell.length_a   1.000
_cell.length_b   1.000
_cell.length_c   1.000
_cell.angle_alpha   90.00
_cell.angle_beta   90.00
_cell.angle_gamma   90.00
#
_symmetry.space_group_name_H-M   'P 1'
#
loop_
_entity.id
_entity.type
_entity.pdbx_description
1 polymer ?
#
loop_
_entity_poly.entity_id
_entity_poly.type
_entity_poly.pdbx_seq_one_letter_code
_entity_poly.pdbx_strand_id
1 'polypeptide(L)'
;MAFVKINFTTDRIKYLMFEEIKKIVFKHNGLIFGGYVRDMIISEHYKERYNSINNYNSNKFWNKRYQPETAARTIVANDMDICMYSEEDVSEFIDALRDTFNDRVGYANFSSSVISVSNENSYFKIPIILHKKINYTITIGKIPFVHSGVDISFEFDIIVPRSAKLMPPFNRVDLLCNVFVLNRQGVVMSSNTGTIIDSMSILNRQKISLRIMEDIVEFKTQFCLGGYRDNYTCGSFSYNSKVYERLNKMLFRTFKWDITNMPFILDEHQNATAPAAPAPVAVCDNSDKCCICLTNYNNKERVFKVFVNVPTKAEQVCSIAHDKCMFKYFETQIENAKNDRVCGADEFKFRCPMRNVMNFKEYAENINDIIREKMSQGFISI
;
A
#
# COMPACT_ATOMS: atom_id res chain seq x y z
N MET A 1 -0.89 -45.02 -9.16
CA MET A 1 0.15 -44.26 -8.42
C MET A 1 -0.54 -43.23 -7.55
N ALA A 2 -0.34 -43.28 -6.23
CA ALA A 2 -0.83 -42.24 -5.34
C ALA A 2 0.04 -40.99 -5.56
N PHE A 3 -0.56 -39.89 -6.02
CA PHE A 3 0.12 -38.60 -6.08
C PHE A 3 0.43 -38.17 -4.65
N VAL A 4 1.73 -38.07 -4.30
CA VAL A 4 2.15 -37.51 -3.02
C VAL A 4 1.76 -36.04 -3.01
N LYS A 5 0.70 -35.71 -2.26
CA LYS A 5 0.24 -34.33 -2.10
C LYS A 5 1.00 -33.68 -0.95
N ILE A 6 2.04 -32.92 -1.28
CA ILE A 6 2.76 -32.11 -0.29
C ILE A 6 1.90 -30.88 0.02
N ASN A 7 1.44 -30.76 1.27
CA ASN A 7 0.71 -29.58 1.74
C ASN A 7 1.67 -28.59 2.37
N PHE A 8 1.73 -27.38 1.84
CA PHE A 8 2.47 -26.26 2.42
C PHE A 8 1.64 -24.97 2.35
N THR A 9 1.97 -24.01 3.20
CA THR A 9 1.38 -22.66 3.18
C THR A 9 2.42 -21.70 2.63
N THR A 10 2.18 -21.16 1.43
CA THR A 10 3.07 -20.18 0.77
C THR A 10 3.33 -18.97 1.65
N ASP A 11 2.28 -18.41 2.28
CA ASP A 11 2.37 -17.27 3.20
C ASP A 11 3.34 -17.57 4.35
N ARG A 12 3.28 -18.78 4.95
CA ARG A 12 4.20 -19.18 6.03
C ARG A 12 5.66 -19.21 5.56
N ILE A 13 5.92 -19.77 4.38
CA ILE A 13 7.28 -19.87 3.83
C ILE A 13 7.81 -18.45 3.54
N LYS A 14 6.98 -17.61 2.93
CA LYS A 14 7.32 -16.22 2.63
C LYS A 14 7.61 -15.42 3.91
N TYR A 15 6.80 -15.60 4.96
CA TYR A 15 7.04 -15.00 6.28
C TYR A 15 8.39 -15.42 6.88
N LEU A 16 8.70 -16.72 6.92
CA LEU A 16 9.96 -17.21 7.48
C LEU A 16 11.18 -16.68 6.73
N MET A 17 11.12 -16.64 5.39
CA MET A 17 12.18 -16.07 4.58
C MET A 17 12.36 -14.57 4.86
N PHE A 18 11.28 -13.79 4.92
CA PHE A 18 11.38 -12.37 5.26
C PHE A 18 11.91 -12.12 6.67
N GLU A 19 11.59 -12.96 7.65
CA GLU A 19 12.15 -12.85 8.99
C GLU A 19 13.67 -13.05 9.01
N GLU A 20 14.21 -13.96 8.19
CA GLU A 20 15.67 -14.09 8.05
C GLU A 20 16.27 -12.89 7.32
N ILE A 21 15.68 -12.45 6.21
CA ILE A 21 16.15 -11.31 5.43
C ILE A 21 16.16 -10.03 6.29
N LYS A 22 15.14 -9.83 7.11
CA LYS A 22 15.07 -8.72 8.06
C LYS A 22 16.29 -8.68 8.99
N LYS A 23 16.76 -9.82 9.50
CA LYS A 23 17.97 -9.89 10.33
C LYS A 23 19.21 -9.47 9.54
N ILE A 24 19.31 -9.85 8.27
CA ILE A 24 20.41 -9.47 7.38
C ILE A 24 20.39 -7.97 7.14
N VAL A 25 19.23 -7.37 6.84
CA VAL A 25 19.09 -5.91 6.69
C VAL A 25 19.66 -5.18 7.90
N PHE A 26 19.29 -5.59 9.12
CA PHE A 26 19.79 -4.95 10.34
C PHE A 26 21.26 -5.22 10.64
N LYS A 27 21.82 -6.35 10.16
CA LYS A 27 23.25 -6.65 10.29
C LYS A 27 24.09 -5.67 9.48
N HIS A 28 23.59 -5.22 8.33
CA HIS A 28 24.24 -4.24 7.45
C HIS A 28 23.69 -2.81 7.66
N ASN A 29 23.28 -2.49 8.90
CA ASN A 29 22.78 -1.16 9.31
C ASN A 29 21.64 -0.58 8.44
N GLY A 30 20.94 -1.43 7.70
CA GLY A 30 19.79 -1.05 6.90
C GLY A 30 18.54 -0.90 7.75
N LEU A 31 17.54 -0.26 7.16
CA LEU A 31 16.20 -0.16 7.71
C LEU A 31 15.17 -0.55 6.65
N ILE A 32 14.01 -1.02 7.11
CA ILE A 32 12.90 -1.44 6.26
C ILE A 32 11.80 -0.39 6.36
N PHE A 33 11.11 -0.09 5.27
CA PHE A 33 10.02 0.90 5.27
C PHE A 33 8.86 0.46 4.37
N GLY A 34 7.85 1.32 4.25
CA GLY A 34 6.76 1.13 3.31
C GLY A 34 5.84 -0.03 3.66
N GLY A 35 5.48 -0.82 2.65
CA GLY A 35 4.40 -1.81 2.77
C GLY A 35 4.67 -2.91 3.79
N TYR A 36 5.93 -3.33 3.92
CA TYR A 36 6.35 -4.36 4.85
C TYR A 36 6.08 -3.96 6.31
N VAL A 37 6.46 -2.74 6.70
CA VAL A 37 6.35 -2.27 8.09
C VAL A 37 4.89 -2.20 8.53
N ARG A 38 4.03 -1.64 7.68
CA ARG A 38 2.59 -1.56 7.93
C ARG A 38 1.96 -2.95 8.06
N ASP A 39 2.30 -3.87 7.17
CA ASP A 39 1.78 -5.24 7.20
C ASP A 39 2.24 -6.00 8.44
N MET A 40 3.46 -5.74 8.92
CA MET A 40 3.99 -6.30 10.16
C MET A 40 3.25 -5.77 11.40
N ILE A 41 2.94 -4.46 11.45
CA ILE A 41 2.13 -3.88 12.55
C ILE A 41 0.78 -4.59 12.65
N ILE A 42 0.12 -4.80 11.50
CA ILE A 42 -1.17 -5.49 11.45
C ILE A 42 -1.01 -6.95 11.89
N SER A 43 -0.09 -7.69 11.29
CA SER A 43 0.03 -9.12 11.56
C SER A 43 0.40 -9.41 13.01
N GLU A 44 1.28 -8.62 13.63
CA GLU A 44 1.63 -8.76 15.05
C GLU A 44 0.45 -8.43 15.97
N HIS A 45 -0.31 -7.35 15.73
CA HIS A 45 -1.51 -7.03 16.51
C HIS A 45 -2.54 -8.17 16.50
N TYR A 46 -2.88 -8.68 15.30
CA TYR A 46 -3.86 -9.76 15.19
C TYR A 46 -3.32 -11.12 15.63
N LYS A 47 -1.99 -11.34 15.60
CA LYS A 47 -1.34 -12.52 16.18
C LYS A 47 -1.44 -12.52 17.70
N GLU A 48 -1.22 -11.39 18.36
CA GLU A 48 -1.41 -11.28 19.81
C GLU A 48 -2.86 -11.57 20.20
N ARG A 49 -3.83 -10.98 19.49
CA ARG A 49 -5.27 -11.26 19.69
C ARG A 49 -5.65 -12.71 19.43
N TYR A 50 -5.02 -13.38 18.47
CA TYR A 50 -5.25 -14.80 18.23
C TYR A 50 -4.69 -15.66 19.37
N ASN A 51 -3.46 -15.38 19.80
CA ASN A 51 -2.75 -16.15 20.82
C ASN A 51 -3.35 -15.97 22.23
N SER A 52 -4.00 -14.84 22.51
CA SER A 52 -4.67 -14.63 23.81
C SER A 52 -5.90 -15.53 24.03
N ILE A 53 -6.46 -16.08 22.94
CA ILE A 53 -7.68 -16.90 22.98
C ILE A 53 -7.39 -18.36 22.58
N ASN A 54 -6.29 -18.61 21.86
CA ASN A 54 -5.96 -19.92 21.31
C ASN A 54 -4.59 -20.41 21.77
N ASN A 55 -4.49 -21.71 22.04
CA ASN A 55 -3.20 -22.39 22.09
C ASN A 55 -2.59 -22.46 20.68
N TYR A 56 -1.30 -22.12 20.56
CA TYR A 56 -0.62 -22.07 19.27
C TYR A 56 -0.65 -23.43 18.57
N ASN A 57 -1.19 -23.43 17.35
CA ASN A 57 -1.17 -24.56 16.44
C ASN A 57 -0.89 -24.04 15.03
N SER A 58 0.19 -24.49 14.40
CA SER A 58 0.65 -23.94 13.13
C SER A 58 -0.41 -24.03 12.01
N ASN A 59 -1.09 -25.18 11.89
CA ASN A 59 -2.09 -25.39 10.84
C ASN A 59 -3.31 -24.48 11.01
N LYS A 60 -3.73 -24.24 12.27
CA LYS A 60 -4.83 -23.33 12.60
C LYS A 60 -4.42 -21.87 12.46
N PHE A 61 -3.20 -21.53 12.87
CA PHE A 61 -2.66 -20.18 12.80
C PHE A 61 -2.72 -19.63 11.38
N TRP A 62 -2.24 -20.39 10.39
CA TRP A 62 -2.21 -19.98 8.98
C TRP A 62 -3.53 -20.16 8.23
N ASN A 63 -4.56 -20.72 8.88
CA ASN A 63 -5.88 -20.90 8.27
C ASN A 63 -6.80 -19.70 8.54
N LYS A 64 -6.96 -18.83 7.53
CA LYS A 64 -7.86 -17.66 7.57
C LYS A 64 -9.32 -18.00 7.89
N ARG A 65 -9.77 -19.24 7.61
CA ARG A 65 -11.15 -19.69 7.89
C ARG A 65 -11.36 -20.21 9.30
N TYR A 66 -10.30 -20.58 10.01
CA TYR A 66 -10.42 -21.12 11.37
C TYR A 66 -10.90 -20.07 12.37
N GLN A 67 -10.44 -18.83 12.23
CA GLN A 67 -10.91 -17.67 12.98
C GLN A 67 -10.81 -16.44 12.07
N PRO A 68 -11.91 -16.07 11.38
CA PRO A 68 -11.90 -14.98 10.42
C PRO A 68 -11.60 -13.62 11.06
N GLU A 69 -11.93 -13.45 12.34
CA GLU A 69 -11.87 -12.17 13.07
C GLU A 69 -10.42 -11.75 13.35
N THR A 70 -9.50 -12.71 13.29
CA THR A 70 -8.06 -12.49 13.39
C THR A 70 -7.34 -12.95 12.13
N ALA A 71 -8.03 -13.09 10.99
CA ALA A 71 -7.43 -13.58 9.74
C ALA A 71 -6.25 -12.72 9.28
N ALA A 72 -6.24 -11.43 9.64
CA ALA A 72 -5.15 -10.51 9.38
C ALA A 72 -3.80 -10.90 10.04
N ARG A 73 -3.81 -11.81 11.02
CA ARG A 73 -2.57 -12.40 11.61
C ARG A 73 -1.69 -13.12 10.59
N THR A 74 -2.28 -13.56 9.47
CA THR A 74 -1.56 -14.29 8.41
C THR A 74 -1.13 -13.35 7.26
N ILE A 75 -1.25 -12.03 7.42
CA ILE A 75 -0.77 -11.09 6.41
C ILE A 75 0.75 -11.23 6.29
N VAL A 76 1.21 -11.31 5.05
CA VAL A 76 2.62 -11.32 4.70
C VAL A 76 2.79 -10.31 3.57
N ALA A 77 3.83 -9.47 3.67
CA ALA A 77 4.12 -8.46 2.67
C ALA A 77 4.37 -9.09 1.29
N ASN A 78 4.14 -8.34 0.23
CA ASN A 78 4.49 -8.80 -1.12
C ASN A 78 5.94 -8.49 -1.46
N ASP A 79 6.40 -7.34 -1.01
CA ASP A 79 7.66 -6.68 -1.28
C ASP A 79 8.28 -6.12 0.03
N MET A 80 9.58 -5.82 -0.02
CA MET A 80 10.31 -5.20 1.08
C MET A 80 11.13 -4.02 0.55
N ASP A 81 10.75 -2.81 0.96
CA ASP A 81 11.51 -1.59 0.69
C ASP A 81 12.62 -1.43 1.74
N ILE A 82 13.87 -1.31 1.30
CA ILE A 82 15.07 -1.31 2.15
C ILE A 82 15.88 -0.04 1.88
N CYS A 83 16.19 0.71 2.94
CA CYS A 83 17.13 1.82 2.88
C CYS A 83 18.45 1.41 3.51
N MET A 84 19.54 1.61 2.77
CA MET A 84 20.92 1.47 3.24
C MET A 84 21.63 2.81 3.09
N TYR A 85 22.81 2.95 3.68
CA TYR A 85 23.50 4.23 3.78
C TYR A 85 24.85 4.27 3.06
N SER A 86 25.29 3.16 2.49
CA SER A 86 26.46 3.08 1.62
C SER A 86 26.23 2.05 0.50
N GLU A 87 26.94 2.20 -0.63
CA GLU A 87 26.91 1.22 -1.72
C GLU A 87 27.65 -0.08 -1.36
N GLU A 88 28.60 0.00 -0.43
CA GLU A 88 29.32 -1.14 0.14
C GLU A 88 28.34 -2.04 0.93
N ASP A 89 27.57 -1.47 1.86
CA ASP A 89 26.53 -2.19 2.61
C ASP A 89 25.51 -2.86 1.66
N VAL A 90 25.17 -2.19 0.56
CA VAL A 90 24.27 -2.77 -0.46
C VAL A 90 24.89 -3.98 -1.13
N SER A 91 26.18 -3.92 -1.45
CA SER A 91 26.87 -5.03 -2.12
C SER A 91 26.98 -6.23 -1.19
N GLU A 92 27.42 -6.01 0.06
CA GLU A 92 27.49 -7.05 1.09
C GLU A 92 26.11 -7.66 1.39
N PHE A 93 25.07 -6.82 1.47
CA PHE A 93 23.71 -7.28 1.67
C PHE A 93 23.23 -8.18 0.54
N ILE A 94 23.50 -7.82 -0.72
CA ILE A 94 23.10 -8.62 -1.88
C ILE A 94 23.79 -9.98 -1.87
N ASP A 95 25.07 -10.04 -1.51
CA ASP A 95 25.79 -11.31 -1.38
C ASP A 95 25.20 -12.16 -0.25
N ALA A 96 24.99 -11.58 0.94
CA ALA A 96 24.37 -12.27 2.07
C ALA A 96 22.92 -12.73 1.78
N LEU A 97 22.17 -11.94 1.00
CA LEU A 97 20.83 -12.28 0.55
C LEU A 97 20.87 -13.50 -0.37
N ARG A 98 21.75 -13.50 -1.40
CA ARG A 98 21.93 -14.63 -2.31
C ARG A 98 22.28 -15.91 -1.55
N ASP A 99 23.22 -15.82 -0.63
CA ASP A 99 23.68 -16.97 0.16
C ASP A 99 22.54 -17.53 1.02
N THR A 100 21.73 -16.65 1.63
CA THR A 100 20.55 -17.07 2.41
C THR A 100 19.53 -17.84 1.57
N PHE A 101 19.27 -17.41 0.33
CA PHE A 101 18.36 -18.13 -0.56
C PHE A 101 18.94 -19.49 -0.99
N ASN A 102 20.23 -19.53 -1.32
CA ASN A 102 20.93 -20.75 -1.68
C ASN A 102 20.94 -21.77 -0.53
N ASP A 103 21.23 -21.33 0.70
CA ASP A 103 21.29 -22.19 1.88
C ASP A 103 19.92 -22.77 2.26
N ARG A 104 18.84 -21.98 2.05
CA ARG A 104 17.48 -22.38 2.46
C ARG A 104 16.74 -23.21 1.43
N VAL A 105 16.95 -22.97 0.13
CA VAL A 105 16.14 -23.55 -0.95
C VAL A 105 16.97 -24.40 -1.91
N GLY A 106 18.29 -24.22 -1.92
CA GLY A 106 19.21 -24.84 -2.85
C GLY A 106 19.26 -24.11 -4.19
N TYR A 107 20.47 -24.04 -4.75
CA TYR A 107 20.76 -23.29 -5.99
C TYR A 107 19.85 -23.65 -7.16
N ALA A 108 19.45 -24.92 -7.30
CA ALA A 108 18.62 -25.40 -8.41
C ALA A 108 17.15 -24.96 -8.36
N ASN A 109 16.70 -24.42 -7.23
CA ASN A 109 15.32 -23.97 -6.99
C ASN A 109 15.23 -22.45 -6.82
N PHE A 110 16.31 -21.74 -7.14
CA PHE A 110 16.46 -20.32 -6.95
C PHE A 110 16.78 -19.65 -8.29
N SER A 111 16.05 -18.58 -8.59
CA SER A 111 16.35 -17.71 -9.73
C SER A 111 16.30 -16.26 -9.27
N SER A 112 17.12 -15.42 -9.91
CA SER A 112 17.16 -14.00 -9.62
C SER A 112 17.13 -13.17 -10.89
N SER A 113 16.45 -12.02 -10.79
CA SER A 113 16.55 -10.94 -11.77
C SER A 113 16.88 -9.66 -11.01
N VAL A 114 17.90 -8.95 -11.49
CA VAL A 114 18.34 -7.67 -10.90
C VAL A 114 18.14 -6.60 -11.95
N ILE A 115 17.26 -5.65 -11.63
CA ILE A 115 17.06 -4.45 -12.42
C ILE A 115 17.67 -3.29 -11.63
N SER A 116 18.89 -2.90 -12.00
CA SER A 116 19.51 -1.70 -11.45
C SER A 116 19.01 -0.50 -12.25
N VAL A 117 18.30 0.42 -11.60
CA VAL A 117 17.92 1.69 -12.21
C VAL A 117 18.83 2.77 -11.63
N SER A 118 20.07 2.81 -12.11
CA SER A 118 20.99 3.92 -11.83
C SER A 118 20.56 5.11 -12.68
N ASN A 119 19.64 5.93 -12.19
CA ASN A 119 19.44 7.32 -12.65
C ASN A 119 18.51 8.06 -11.69
N GLU A 120 18.86 9.32 -11.38
CA GLU A 120 18.24 10.23 -10.41
C GLU A 120 16.73 10.49 -10.59
N ASN A 121 16.09 9.93 -11.61
CA ASN A 121 14.76 10.34 -12.09
C ASN A 121 13.64 9.31 -11.95
N SER A 122 13.88 8.06 -11.52
CA SER A 122 12.80 7.04 -11.51
C SER A 122 12.05 6.93 -10.18
N TYR A 123 12.71 7.04 -9.04
CA TYR A 123 12.07 6.98 -7.72
C TYR A 123 11.83 8.41 -7.19
N PHE A 124 10.66 8.96 -7.49
CA PHE A 124 10.09 10.16 -6.82
C PHE A 124 10.89 11.48 -6.84
N LYS A 125 11.93 11.66 -7.66
CA LYS A 125 12.89 12.78 -7.45
C LYS A 125 13.31 12.84 -5.96
N ILE A 126 13.39 11.67 -5.32
CA ILE A 126 13.93 11.54 -3.97
C ILE A 126 15.44 11.77 -4.11
N PRO A 127 16.07 12.47 -3.17
CA PRO A 127 17.53 12.60 -3.13
C PRO A 127 18.17 11.25 -2.81
N ILE A 128 18.17 10.32 -3.77
CA ILE A 128 18.89 9.05 -3.74
C ILE A 128 20.08 9.07 -4.68
N ILE A 129 21.11 8.30 -4.34
CA ILE A 129 22.27 8.02 -5.21
C ILE A 129 22.12 6.67 -5.91
N LEU A 130 21.42 5.72 -5.27
CA LEU A 130 21.26 4.36 -5.79
C LEU A 130 19.83 3.88 -5.59
N HIS A 131 19.32 3.16 -6.60
CA HIS A 131 18.09 2.37 -6.55
C HIS A 131 18.31 1.04 -7.28
N LYS A 132 18.23 -0.06 -6.54
CA LYS A 132 18.31 -1.42 -7.08
C LYS A 132 17.01 -2.16 -6.79
N LYS A 133 16.38 -2.67 -7.84
CA LYS A 133 15.24 -3.60 -7.74
C LYS A 133 15.74 -5.01 -7.92
N ILE A 134 15.40 -5.89 -6.99
CA ILE A 134 15.79 -7.30 -7.03
C ILE A 134 14.53 -8.14 -6.90
N ASN A 135 14.31 -9.05 -7.85
CA ASN A 135 13.26 -10.05 -7.75
C ASN A 135 13.90 -11.44 -7.70
N TYR A 136 13.68 -12.13 -6.59
CA TYR A 136 14.09 -13.49 -6.34
C TYR A 136 12.88 -14.40 -6.37
N THR A 137 12.95 -15.48 -7.14
CA THR A 137 11.87 -16.48 -7.20
C THR A 137 12.40 -17.83 -6.75
N ILE A 138 11.69 -18.43 -5.80
CA ILE A 138 11.96 -19.79 -5.31
C ILE A 138 10.87 -20.73 -5.78
N THR A 139 11.25 -21.95 -6.16
CA THR A 139 10.29 -23.00 -6.50
C THR A 139 10.25 -24.01 -5.35
N ILE A 140 9.08 -24.14 -4.70
CA ILE A 140 8.87 -25.10 -3.60
C ILE A 140 8.03 -26.28 -4.05
N GLY A 141 8.19 -27.42 -3.37
CA GLY A 141 7.47 -28.66 -3.70
C GLY A 141 8.07 -29.47 -4.86
N LYS A 142 9.15 -28.97 -5.46
CA LYS A 142 9.98 -29.73 -6.41
C LYS A 142 10.88 -30.69 -5.63
N ILE A 143 10.48 -31.95 -5.57
CA ILE A 143 11.26 -33.06 -4.99
C ILE A 143 11.66 -34.03 -6.12
N PRO A 144 12.64 -34.93 -5.92
CA PRO A 144 12.93 -35.98 -6.90
C PRO A 144 11.63 -36.66 -7.35
N PHE A 145 11.44 -36.80 -8.67
CA PHE A 145 10.26 -37.38 -9.32
C PHE A 145 8.97 -36.53 -9.29
N VAL A 146 8.98 -35.30 -8.74
CA VAL A 146 7.87 -34.34 -8.85
C VAL A 146 8.37 -33.07 -9.54
N HIS A 147 7.96 -32.88 -10.80
CA HIS A 147 8.46 -31.80 -11.65
C HIS A 147 7.66 -30.49 -11.55
N SER A 148 6.48 -30.51 -10.93
CA SER A 148 5.63 -29.34 -10.72
C SER A 148 5.86 -28.79 -9.30
N GLY A 149 6.42 -27.59 -9.19
CA GLY A 149 6.46 -26.84 -7.94
C GLY A 149 5.52 -25.63 -7.95
N VAL A 150 5.51 -24.88 -6.85
CA VAL A 150 4.86 -23.58 -6.75
C VAL A 150 5.95 -22.53 -6.63
N ASP A 151 5.87 -21.50 -7.47
CA ASP A 151 6.80 -20.38 -7.43
C ASP A 151 6.35 -19.34 -6.41
N ILE A 152 7.30 -18.87 -5.61
CA ILE A 152 7.12 -17.77 -4.65
C ILE A 152 8.14 -16.70 -5.00
N SER A 153 7.65 -15.51 -5.31
CA SER A 153 8.50 -14.34 -5.62
C SER A 153 8.68 -13.42 -4.40
N PHE A 154 9.88 -12.88 -4.30
CA PHE A 154 10.35 -11.93 -3.30
C PHE A 154 10.90 -10.71 -4.03
N GLU A 155 10.29 -9.56 -3.77
CA GLU A 155 10.67 -8.29 -4.40
C GLU A 155 11.31 -7.37 -3.36
N PHE A 156 12.49 -6.84 -3.70
CA PHE A 156 13.26 -5.93 -2.87
C PHE A 156 13.54 -4.64 -3.64
N ASP A 157 13.13 -3.51 -3.07
CA ASP A 157 13.48 -2.18 -3.55
C ASP A 157 14.55 -1.61 -2.59
N ILE A 158 15.82 -1.64 -3.01
CA ILE A 158 16.95 -1.19 -2.20
C ILE A 158 17.36 0.20 -2.64
N ILE A 159 17.46 1.13 -1.69
CA ILE A 159 17.82 2.52 -1.97
C ILE A 159 18.95 3.01 -1.06
N VAL A 160 19.76 3.92 -1.60
CA VAL A 160 20.76 4.67 -0.83
C VAL A 160 20.48 6.17 -0.98
N PRO A 161 20.21 6.90 0.11
CA PRO A 161 19.97 8.33 0.05
C PRO A 161 21.26 9.11 -0.20
N ARG A 162 21.14 10.32 -0.77
CA ARG A 162 22.25 11.29 -0.93
C ARG A 162 22.83 11.78 0.38
N SER A 163 22.08 11.62 1.48
CA SER A 163 22.53 12.03 2.81
C SER A 163 22.17 10.97 3.82
N ALA A 164 23.14 10.59 4.66
CA ALA A 164 22.94 9.69 5.78
C ALA A 164 21.93 10.20 6.82
N LYS A 165 21.61 11.51 6.79
CA LYS A 165 20.60 12.12 7.67
C LYS A 165 19.17 11.93 7.18
N LEU A 166 18.99 11.49 5.93
CA LEU A 166 17.67 11.28 5.36
C LEU A 166 17.20 9.86 5.64
N MET A 167 15.99 9.76 6.19
CA MET A 167 15.31 8.50 6.43
C MET A 167 14.06 8.43 5.53
N PRO A 168 13.61 7.24 5.09
CA PRO A 168 12.30 7.11 4.48
C PRO A 168 11.20 7.69 5.37
N PRO A 169 10.14 8.28 4.81
CA PRO A 169 9.80 8.36 3.39
C PRO A 169 10.43 9.58 2.65
N PHE A 170 11.57 10.08 3.11
CA PHE A 170 12.37 11.11 2.40
C PHE A 170 11.64 12.42 2.12
N ASN A 171 10.90 12.89 3.12
CA ASN A 171 10.05 14.07 3.06
C ASN A 171 8.93 13.97 2.00
N ARG A 172 8.56 12.75 1.60
CA ARG A 172 7.57 12.48 0.54
C ARG A 172 6.71 11.28 0.90
N VAL A 173 6.05 11.33 2.05
CA VAL A 173 5.04 10.33 2.39
C VAL A 173 3.92 10.31 1.34
N ASP A 174 3.51 9.13 0.90
CA ASP A 174 2.43 8.92 -0.07
C ASP A 174 1.09 8.61 0.62
N LEU A 175 1.13 7.81 1.68
CA LEU A 175 0.02 7.45 2.56
C LEU A 175 0.48 7.55 4.02
N LEU A 176 -0.37 8.05 4.93
CA LEU A 176 0.02 8.30 6.32
C LEU A 176 0.47 7.01 7.04
N CYS A 177 -0.06 5.85 6.66
CA CYS A 177 0.40 4.56 7.17
C CYS A 177 1.88 4.23 6.87
N ASN A 178 2.51 4.92 5.91
CA ASN A 178 3.89 4.69 5.47
C ASN A 178 4.91 5.61 6.16
N VAL A 179 4.52 6.34 7.20
CA VAL A 179 5.45 7.17 8.01
C VAL A 179 6.40 6.34 8.89
N PHE A 180 6.11 5.05 9.07
CA PHE A 180 6.88 4.16 9.92
C PHE A 180 8.04 3.52 9.16
N VAL A 181 9.16 3.40 9.87
CA VAL A 181 10.30 2.59 9.48
C VAL A 181 10.55 1.55 10.55
N LEU A 182 11.20 0.46 10.16
CA LEU A 182 11.59 -0.63 11.03
C LEU A 182 13.11 -0.72 11.02
N ASN A 183 13.70 -0.55 12.21
CA ASN A 183 15.12 -0.70 12.44
C ASN A 183 15.36 -1.82 13.47
N ARG A 184 16.63 -1.99 13.89
CA ARG A 184 17.02 -2.99 14.88
C ARG A 184 16.33 -2.83 16.24
N GLN A 185 15.91 -1.61 16.60
CA GLN A 185 15.22 -1.30 17.86
C GLN A 185 13.71 -1.52 17.76
N GLY A 186 13.15 -1.61 16.55
CA GLY A 186 11.74 -1.87 16.30
C GLY A 186 11.11 -0.86 15.34
N VAL A 187 9.79 -0.74 15.41
CA VAL A 187 9.02 0.20 14.59
C VAL A 187 9.16 1.61 15.19
N VAL A 188 9.62 2.56 14.38
CA VAL A 188 9.75 3.97 14.76
C VAL A 188 9.14 4.87 13.69
N MET A 189 8.56 5.99 14.14
CA MET A 189 8.02 7.00 13.22
C MET A 189 9.14 7.88 12.66
N SER A 190 9.16 8.05 11.34
CA SER A 190 10.18 8.83 10.66
C SER A 190 10.16 10.31 11.01
N SER A 191 11.33 10.94 11.05
CA SER A 191 11.51 12.40 11.18
C SER A 191 11.59 13.11 9.82
N ASN A 192 11.39 12.38 8.73
CA ASN A 192 11.43 12.90 7.36
C ASN A 192 10.15 12.51 6.62
N THR A 193 8.99 12.83 7.19
CA THR A 193 7.69 12.53 6.60
C THR A 193 7.33 13.50 5.49
N GLY A 194 7.76 14.77 5.59
CA GLY A 194 7.34 15.85 4.71
C GLY A 194 6.03 16.50 5.16
N THR A 195 5.63 16.28 6.41
CA THR A 195 4.39 16.79 7.01
C THR A 195 4.68 17.56 8.29
N ILE A 196 3.67 18.12 8.94
CA ILE A 196 3.82 18.76 10.25
C ILE A 196 4.33 17.81 11.35
N ILE A 197 4.31 16.49 11.17
CA ILE A 197 4.87 15.51 12.11
C ILE A 197 6.36 15.79 12.37
N ASP A 198 7.09 16.27 11.37
CA ASP A 198 8.54 16.50 11.45
C ASP A 198 8.89 17.64 12.44
N SER A 199 7.96 18.56 12.71
CA SER A 199 8.14 19.67 13.65
C SER A 199 7.47 19.46 15.01
N MET A 200 6.81 18.32 15.23
CA MET A 200 6.14 18.01 16.49
C MET A 200 7.13 17.70 17.62
N SER A 201 6.77 18.06 18.85
CA SER A 201 7.48 17.62 20.06
C SER A 201 7.43 16.09 20.21
N ILE A 202 8.37 15.52 20.97
CA ILE A 202 8.46 14.07 21.22
C ILE A 202 7.11 13.51 21.71
N LEU A 203 6.47 14.18 22.67
CA LEU A 203 5.17 13.76 23.21
C LEU A 203 4.08 13.74 22.14
N ASN A 204 4.01 14.76 21.29
CA ASN A 204 3.00 14.84 20.23
C ASN A 204 3.27 13.80 19.13
N ARG A 205 4.54 13.53 18.81
CA ARG A 205 4.94 12.46 17.89
C ARG A 205 4.51 11.08 18.40
N GLN A 206 4.64 10.82 19.70
CA GLN A 206 4.16 9.56 20.30
C GLN A 206 2.64 9.44 20.22
N LYS A 207 1.90 10.51 20.53
CA LYS A 207 0.43 10.52 20.43
C LYS A 207 -0.06 10.25 19.01
N ILE A 208 0.47 10.97 18.02
CA ILE A 208 0.06 10.75 16.63
C ILE A 208 0.51 9.38 16.11
N SER A 209 1.66 8.86 16.58
CA SER A 209 2.10 7.50 16.26
C SER A 209 1.10 6.44 16.67
N LEU A 210 0.57 6.53 17.89
CA LEU A 210 -0.44 5.57 18.36
C LEU A 210 -1.70 5.63 17.49
N ARG A 211 -2.18 6.83 17.17
CA ARG A 211 -3.38 7.02 16.34
C ARG A 211 -3.23 6.52 14.91
N ILE A 212 -2.05 6.71 14.31
CA ILE A 212 -1.78 6.15 12.97
C ILE A 212 -1.67 4.62 13.05
N MET A 213 -1.11 4.05 14.13
CA MET A 213 -1.09 2.59 14.33
C MET A 213 -2.50 2.02 14.53
N GLU A 214 -3.38 2.71 15.25
CA GLU A 214 -4.80 2.37 15.40
C GLU A 214 -5.50 2.36 14.03
N ASP A 215 -5.31 3.41 13.23
CA ASP A 215 -5.80 3.45 11.83
C ASP A 215 -5.27 2.25 11.02
N ILE A 216 -3.97 1.92 11.13
CA ILE A 216 -3.33 0.82 10.39
C ILE A 216 -3.99 -0.53 10.72
N VAL A 217 -4.23 -0.85 11.99
CA VAL A 217 -4.84 -2.13 12.39
C VAL A 217 -6.33 -2.23 12.02
N GLU A 218 -6.97 -1.07 11.81
CA GLU A 218 -8.33 -0.94 11.26
C GLU A 218 -8.36 -0.85 9.72
N PHE A 219 -7.22 -0.98 9.04
CA PHE A 219 -7.08 -0.83 7.59
C PHE A 219 -7.52 0.55 7.06
N LYS A 220 -7.31 1.61 7.86
CA LYS A 220 -7.57 3.01 7.49
C LYS A 220 -6.27 3.76 7.26
N THR A 221 -6.29 4.72 6.35
CA THR A 221 -5.16 5.65 6.13
C THR A 221 -5.65 6.94 5.48
N GLN A 222 -4.73 7.89 5.32
CA GLN A 222 -4.93 9.12 4.58
C GLN A 222 -3.93 9.23 3.43
N PHE A 223 -4.37 9.79 2.31
CA PHE A 223 -3.59 10.15 1.15
C PHE A 223 -2.79 11.42 1.41
N CYS A 224 -1.47 11.32 1.20
CA CYS A 224 -0.52 12.34 1.61
C CYS A 224 0.45 12.74 0.50
N LEU A 225 0.31 12.20 -0.72
CA LEU A 225 1.27 12.38 -1.79
C LEU A 225 1.27 13.85 -2.28
N GLY A 226 1.99 14.71 -1.56
CA GLY A 226 2.18 16.13 -1.83
C GLY A 226 3.58 16.45 -2.38
N GLY A 227 3.89 17.74 -2.51
CA GLY A 227 5.26 18.20 -2.79
C GLY A 227 5.70 18.13 -4.26
N TYR A 228 4.77 18.29 -5.20
CA TYR A 228 5.10 18.47 -6.62
C TYR A 228 5.30 19.95 -6.93
N ARG A 229 6.44 20.28 -7.54
CA ARG A 229 6.82 21.66 -7.90
C ARG A 229 6.06 22.21 -9.12
N ASP A 230 4.99 21.54 -9.54
CA ASP A 230 4.17 22.04 -10.63
C ASP A 230 3.12 23.03 -10.10
N ASN A 231 2.82 24.04 -10.91
CA ASN A 231 1.84 25.08 -10.59
C ASN A 231 0.41 24.68 -11.00
N TYR A 232 0.20 23.42 -11.41
CA TYR A 232 -1.11 22.95 -11.84
C TYR A 232 -2.00 22.63 -10.65
N THR A 233 -3.28 22.99 -10.75
CA THR A 233 -4.27 22.73 -9.70
C THR A 233 -4.47 21.23 -9.44
N CYS A 234 -4.43 20.40 -10.50
CA CYS A 234 -4.65 18.94 -10.40
C CYS A 234 -3.35 18.12 -10.54
N GLY A 235 -2.20 18.78 -10.65
CA GLY A 235 -0.91 18.14 -10.85
C GLY A 235 -0.56 17.80 -12.30
N SER A 236 0.69 17.40 -12.51
CA SER A 236 1.22 16.93 -13.80
C SER A 236 0.90 15.47 -14.13
N PHE A 237 1.16 15.04 -15.36
CA PHE A 237 1.03 13.64 -15.79
C PHE A 237 1.83 12.67 -14.89
N SER A 238 3.08 13.00 -14.56
CA SER A 238 3.90 12.18 -13.67
C SER A 238 3.32 12.08 -12.26
N TYR A 239 2.70 13.15 -11.77
CA TYR A 239 2.02 13.13 -10.47
C TYR A 239 0.85 12.16 -10.50
N ASN A 240 -0.10 12.38 -11.40
CA ASN A 240 -1.34 11.62 -11.46
C ASN A 240 -1.13 10.15 -11.84
N SER A 241 -0.17 9.85 -12.70
CA SER A 241 0.22 8.45 -12.98
C SER A 241 0.65 7.72 -11.70
N LYS A 242 1.42 8.40 -10.83
CA LYS A 242 1.83 7.85 -9.54
C LYS A 242 0.68 7.77 -8.54
N VAL A 243 -0.23 8.75 -8.53
CA VAL A 243 -1.44 8.67 -7.71
C VAL A 243 -2.19 7.38 -8.05
N TYR A 244 -2.45 7.13 -9.34
CA TYR A 244 -3.10 5.90 -9.80
C TYR A 244 -2.38 4.64 -9.31
N GLU A 245 -1.06 4.54 -9.52
CA GLU A 245 -0.27 3.38 -9.09
C GLU A 245 -0.40 3.12 -7.57
N ARG A 246 -0.34 4.18 -6.76
CA ARG A 246 -0.40 4.08 -5.29
C ARG A 246 -1.78 3.69 -4.79
N LEU A 247 -2.82 4.30 -5.33
CA LEU A 247 -4.20 3.95 -5.00
C LEU A 247 -4.51 2.51 -5.41
N ASN A 248 -4.09 2.09 -6.61
CA ASN A 248 -4.29 0.74 -7.10
C ASN A 248 -3.58 -0.28 -6.19
N LYS A 249 -2.32 -0.03 -5.83
CA LYS A 249 -1.55 -0.90 -4.91
C LYS A 249 -2.20 -1.01 -3.53
N MET A 250 -2.83 0.05 -3.04
CA MET A 250 -3.42 0.09 -1.70
C MET A 250 -4.84 -0.50 -1.65
N LEU A 251 -5.69 -0.21 -2.63
CA LEU A 251 -7.11 -0.53 -2.58
C LEU A 251 -7.47 -1.97 -3.00
N PHE A 252 -6.59 -2.64 -3.76
CA PHE A 252 -6.81 -4.01 -4.25
C PHE A 252 -5.96 -5.06 -3.53
N ARG A 253 -5.71 -4.84 -2.23
CA ARG A 253 -5.06 -5.81 -1.35
C ARG A 253 -6.07 -6.83 -0.82
N THR A 254 -5.56 -7.92 -0.24
CA THR A 254 -6.38 -9.00 0.36
C THR A 254 -7.40 -8.48 1.39
N PHE A 255 -6.97 -7.52 2.21
CA PHE A 255 -7.83 -6.83 3.18
C PHE A 255 -8.15 -5.44 2.65
N LYS A 256 -9.43 -5.06 2.73
CA LYS A 256 -9.94 -3.80 2.19
C LYS A 256 -9.36 -2.65 3.01
N TRP A 257 -8.61 -1.77 2.34
CA TRP A 257 -8.17 -0.50 2.91
C TRP A 257 -9.17 0.61 2.61
N ASP A 258 -9.34 1.48 3.59
CA ASP A 258 -10.08 2.74 3.47
C ASP A 258 -9.10 3.93 3.47
N ILE A 259 -9.25 4.81 2.47
CA ILE A 259 -8.46 6.02 2.32
C ILE A 259 -9.41 7.19 2.51
N THR A 260 -9.34 7.81 3.68
CA THR A 260 -10.44 8.61 4.23
C THR A 260 -10.50 10.05 3.72
N ASN A 261 -9.50 10.52 2.97
CA ASN A 261 -9.46 11.86 2.37
C ASN A 261 -9.27 11.79 0.86
N MET A 262 -10.31 11.35 0.16
CA MET A 262 -10.28 11.17 -1.31
C MET A 262 -11.47 11.86 -1.97
N PRO A 263 -11.37 12.23 -3.27
CA PRO A 263 -12.51 12.76 -4.04
C PRO A 263 -13.60 11.72 -4.35
N PHE A 264 -13.56 10.57 -3.68
CA PHE A 264 -14.47 9.46 -3.83
C PHE A 264 -14.52 8.67 -2.52
N ILE A 265 -15.58 7.89 -2.35
CA ILE A 265 -15.64 6.85 -1.32
C ILE A 265 -15.77 5.47 -1.96
N LEU A 266 -15.24 4.48 -1.26
CA LEU A 266 -15.48 3.08 -1.55
C LEU A 266 -16.48 2.57 -0.54
N ASP A 267 -17.60 2.05 -1.03
CA ASP A 267 -18.72 1.64 -0.19
C ASP A 267 -19.29 0.32 -0.69
N GLU A 268 -20.13 -0.31 0.12
CA GLU A 268 -20.89 -1.49 -0.30
C GLU A 268 -22.22 -1.04 -0.92
N HIS A 269 -22.51 -1.54 -2.12
CA HIS A 269 -23.81 -1.34 -2.73
C HIS A 269 -24.87 -2.07 -1.90
N GLN A 270 -25.91 -1.34 -1.54
CA GLN A 270 -27.09 -1.90 -0.92
C GLN A 270 -28.20 -1.87 -1.95
N ASN A 271 -28.76 -3.05 -2.24
CA ASN A 271 -29.99 -3.11 -3.00
C ASN A 271 -31.05 -2.32 -2.24
N ALA A 272 -31.71 -1.37 -2.89
CA ALA A 272 -32.74 -0.56 -2.27
C ALA A 272 -33.86 -1.48 -1.71
N THR A 273 -33.92 -1.65 -0.39
CA THR A 273 -35.06 -2.28 0.28
C THR A 273 -36.17 -1.25 0.44
N ALA A 274 -36.96 -1.04 -0.63
CA ALA A 274 -38.19 -0.23 -0.65
C ALA A 274 -38.02 1.27 -0.21
N PRO A 275 -38.91 2.19 -0.63
CA PRO A 275 -38.63 3.62 -0.51
C PRO A 275 -38.83 4.10 0.93
N ALA A 276 -37.74 4.50 1.61
CA ALA A 276 -37.80 5.35 2.78
C ALA A 276 -37.28 6.75 2.41
N ALA A 277 -38.23 7.70 2.34
CA ALA A 277 -38.06 9.15 2.17
C ALA A 277 -37.39 9.65 0.86
N PRO A 278 -37.81 10.80 0.32
CA PRO A 278 -37.23 11.36 -0.89
C PRO A 278 -35.80 11.85 -0.60
N ALA A 279 -34.81 11.07 -1.04
CA ALA A 279 -33.43 11.52 -1.08
C ALA A 279 -33.25 12.61 -2.15
N PRO A 280 -32.36 13.60 -1.93
CA PRO A 280 -32.11 14.65 -2.91
C PRO A 280 -31.70 14.07 -4.25
N VAL A 281 -32.38 14.52 -5.30
CA VAL A 281 -32.27 14.11 -6.71
C VAL A 281 -30.81 13.84 -7.10
N ALA A 282 -30.44 12.59 -7.32
CA ALA A 282 -29.16 12.22 -7.91
C ALA A 282 -29.15 12.57 -9.41
N VAL A 283 -28.02 13.03 -9.96
CA VAL A 283 -27.88 13.26 -11.42
C VAL A 283 -27.80 11.94 -12.20
N CYS A 284 -27.64 10.80 -11.51
CA CYS A 284 -27.63 9.47 -12.12
C CYS A 284 -28.78 8.61 -11.55
N ASP A 285 -29.88 8.53 -12.31
CA ASP A 285 -31.09 7.73 -12.03
C ASP A 285 -30.88 6.20 -12.23
N ASN A 286 -29.62 5.74 -12.28
CA ASN A 286 -29.21 4.35 -12.49
C ASN A 286 -28.40 3.83 -11.30
N SER A 287 -28.96 3.97 -10.09
CA SER A 287 -28.34 3.54 -8.83
C SER A 287 -28.00 2.04 -8.77
N ASP A 288 -28.63 1.22 -9.61
CA ASP A 288 -28.46 -0.24 -9.64
C ASP A 288 -27.48 -0.75 -10.70
N LYS A 289 -26.93 0.14 -11.56
CA LYS A 289 -26.02 -0.25 -12.65
C LYS A 289 -24.73 0.55 -12.65
N CYS A 290 -23.63 -0.12 -12.98
CA CYS A 290 -22.36 0.55 -13.19
C CYS A 290 -22.38 1.45 -14.42
N CYS A 291 -22.00 2.72 -14.24
CA CYS A 291 -21.94 3.70 -15.33
C CYS A 291 -20.85 3.44 -16.39
N ILE A 292 -20.04 2.38 -16.24
CA ILE A 292 -18.97 2.00 -17.18
C ILE A 292 -19.33 0.73 -17.93
N CYS A 293 -19.56 -0.39 -17.23
CA CYS A 293 -19.85 -1.68 -17.86
C CYS A 293 -21.35 -1.94 -18.09
N LEU A 294 -22.22 -1.07 -17.54
CA LEU A 294 -23.69 -1.16 -17.62
C LEU A 294 -24.29 -2.44 -16.97
N THR A 295 -23.50 -3.20 -16.22
CA THR A 295 -23.97 -4.37 -15.48
C THR A 295 -24.52 -3.96 -14.12
N ASN A 296 -25.47 -4.74 -13.61
CA ASN A 296 -26.05 -4.53 -12.28
C ASN A 296 -25.03 -4.76 -11.18
N TYR A 297 -25.23 -4.13 -10.03
CA TYR A 297 -24.49 -4.42 -8.81
C TYR A 297 -25.05 -5.65 -8.09
N ASN A 298 -24.17 -6.44 -7.49
CA ASN A 298 -24.57 -7.45 -6.51
C ASN A 298 -24.76 -6.80 -5.13
N ASN A 299 -25.59 -7.41 -4.29
CA ASN A 299 -25.74 -6.96 -2.91
C ASN A 299 -24.39 -7.04 -2.17
N LYS A 300 -24.04 -5.96 -1.47
CA LYS A 300 -22.74 -5.76 -0.79
C LYS A 300 -21.53 -5.75 -1.71
N GLU A 301 -21.74 -5.57 -3.02
CA GLU A 301 -20.65 -5.40 -3.95
C GLU A 301 -19.94 -4.07 -3.68
N ARG A 302 -18.61 -4.07 -3.72
CA ARG A 302 -17.84 -2.84 -3.52
C ARG A 302 -17.99 -1.93 -4.71
N VAL A 303 -18.41 -0.70 -4.46
CA VAL A 303 -18.62 0.34 -5.46
C VAL A 303 -17.79 1.57 -5.16
N PHE A 304 -17.47 2.28 -6.22
CA PHE A 304 -16.75 3.54 -6.24
C PHE A 304 -17.76 4.66 -6.48
N LYS A 305 -17.95 5.53 -5.48
CA LYS A 305 -18.86 6.67 -5.54
C LYS A 305 -18.04 7.94 -5.60
N VAL A 306 -18.14 8.68 -6.71
CA VAL A 306 -17.53 10.00 -6.87
C VAL A 306 -18.53 11.05 -6.40
N PHE A 307 -18.07 12.05 -5.67
CA PHE A 307 -18.88 13.21 -5.29
C PHE A 307 -18.47 14.44 -6.07
N VAL A 308 -19.41 15.35 -6.29
CA VAL A 308 -19.12 16.71 -6.75
C VAL A 308 -19.50 17.67 -5.65
N ASN A 309 -18.57 18.57 -5.31
CA ASN A 309 -18.90 19.76 -4.52
C ASN A 309 -19.67 20.72 -5.42
N VAL A 310 -20.98 20.83 -5.18
CA VAL A 310 -21.81 21.87 -5.77
C VAL A 310 -21.89 23.00 -4.74
N PRO A 311 -21.45 24.24 -5.04
CA PRO A 311 -21.35 25.34 -4.07
C PRO A 311 -22.65 25.68 -3.30
N THR A 312 -23.78 25.14 -3.71
CA THR A 312 -25.12 25.46 -3.21
C THR A 312 -25.90 24.24 -2.69
N LYS A 313 -25.31 23.03 -2.64
CA LYS A 313 -25.98 21.81 -2.16
C LYS A 313 -25.04 20.91 -1.37
N ALA A 314 -25.61 20.05 -0.53
CA ALA A 314 -24.91 18.90 0.06
C ALA A 314 -24.24 18.04 -1.03
N GLU A 315 -23.17 17.32 -0.66
CA GLU A 315 -22.42 16.44 -1.55
C GLU A 315 -23.34 15.59 -2.43
N GLN A 316 -23.23 15.76 -3.74
CA GLN A 316 -24.05 15.02 -4.70
C GLN A 316 -23.21 13.92 -5.34
N VAL A 317 -23.72 12.68 -5.31
CA VAL A 317 -23.09 11.56 -6.00
C VAL A 317 -23.12 11.81 -7.50
N CYS A 318 -21.92 11.96 -8.06
CA CYS A 318 -21.66 12.19 -9.46
C CYS A 318 -21.84 10.93 -10.31
N SER A 319 -21.24 9.84 -9.85
CA SER A 319 -21.16 8.59 -10.59
C SER A 319 -20.89 7.44 -9.64
N ILE A 320 -21.54 6.31 -9.89
CA ILE A 320 -21.30 5.05 -9.20
C ILE A 320 -20.78 4.06 -10.24
N ALA A 321 -19.72 3.32 -9.91
CA ALA A 321 -19.18 2.25 -10.75
C ALA A 321 -18.59 1.14 -9.88
N HIS A 322 -18.38 -0.06 -10.45
CA HIS A 322 -17.53 -1.06 -9.79
C HIS A 322 -16.14 -0.48 -9.57
N ASP A 323 -15.52 -0.80 -8.42
CA ASP A 323 -14.17 -0.32 -8.10
C ASP A 323 -13.16 -0.69 -9.20
N LYS A 324 -13.18 -1.94 -9.67
CA LYS A 324 -12.34 -2.42 -10.78
C LYS A 324 -12.63 -1.70 -12.10
N CYS A 325 -13.89 -1.37 -12.38
CA CYS A 325 -14.25 -0.63 -13.59
C CYS A 325 -13.69 0.79 -13.56
N MET A 326 -13.77 1.49 -12.42
CA MET A 326 -13.18 2.83 -12.31
C MET A 326 -11.66 2.82 -12.48
N PHE A 327 -10.97 1.87 -11.86
CA PHE A 327 -9.51 1.81 -11.99
C PHE A 327 -9.08 1.47 -13.41
N LYS A 328 -9.78 0.56 -14.09
CA LYS A 328 -9.55 0.33 -15.52
C LYS A 328 -9.82 1.59 -16.36
N TYR A 329 -10.83 2.39 -15.99
CA TYR A 329 -11.10 3.66 -16.67
C TYR A 329 -10.01 4.72 -16.44
N PHE A 330 -9.39 4.77 -15.25
CA PHE A 330 -8.21 5.62 -15.01
C PHE A 330 -7.01 5.14 -15.82
N GLU A 331 -6.79 3.84 -15.90
CA GLU A 331 -5.73 3.25 -16.72
C GLU A 331 -5.86 3.67 -18.19
N THR A 332 -7.05 3.56 -18.77
CA THR A 332 -7.31 3.99 -20.15
C THR A 332 -7.08 5.51 -20.34
N GLN A 333 -7.37 6.35 -19.34
CA GLN A 333 -7.06 7.78 -19.43
C GLN A 333 -5.54 8.04 -19.48
N ILE A 334 -4.75 7.29 -18.70
CA ILE A 334 -3.28 7.37 -18.72
C ILE A 334 -2.75 6.90 -20.09
N GLU A 335 -3.25 5.77 -20.59
CA GLU A 335 -2.84 5.21 -21.88
C GLU A 335 -3.15 6.14 -23.05
N ASN A 336 -4.36 6.71 -23.08
CA ASN A 336 -4.75 7.68 -24.10
C ASN A 336 -3.87 8.93 -24.05
N ALA A 337 -3.60 9.46 -22.85
CA ALA A 337 -2.69 10.59 -22.69
C ALA A 337 -1.27 10.29 -23.20
N LYS A 338 -0.74 9.08 -22.95
CA LYS A 338 0.54 8.63 -23.53
C LYS A 338 0.49 8.58 -25.06
N ASN A 339 -0.59 8.06 -25.64
CA ASN A 339 -0.78 8.00 -27.08
C ASN A 339 -0.86 9.41 -27.70
N ASP A 340 -1.43 10.36 -26.97
CA ASP A 340 -1.48 11.79 -27.31
C ASP A 340 -0.17 12.52 -27.00
N ARG A 341 0.89 11.79 -26.61
CA ARG A 341 2.24 12.30 -26.26
C ARG A 341 2.29 13.22 -25.04
N VAL A 342 1.27 13.20 -24.18
CA VAL A 342 1.30 13.83 -22.86
C VAL A 342 2.24 13.03 -21.97
N CYS A 343 3.22 13.69 -21.37
CA CYS A 343 4.25 13.01 -20.57
C CYS A 343 4.79 13.90 -19.46
N GLY A 344 5.56 13.30 -18.54
CA GLY A 344 6.44 14.05 -17.65
C GLY A 344 5.73 15.16 -16.86
N ALA A 345 6.03 16.40 -17.25
CA ALA A 345 5.59 17.63 -16.60
C ALA A 345 4.36 18.28 -17.24
N ASP A 346 3.72 17.64 -18.22
CA ASP A 346 2.51 18.16 -18.86
C ASP A 346 1.32 18.16 -17.88
N GLU A 347 0.40 19.12 -18.02
CA GLU A 347 -0.85 19.13 -17.25
C GLU A 347 -1.68 17.88 -17.60
N PHE A 348 -2.13 17.16 -16.59
CA PHE A 348 -3.03 16.03 -16.77
C PHE A 348 -3.98 15.98 -15.57
N LYS A 349 -5.23 15.62 -15.81
CA LYS A 349 -6.24 15.46 -14.76
C LYS A 349 -7.12 14.28 -15.04
N PHE A 350 -7.35 13.47 -14.03
CA PHE A 350 -8.36 12.44 -14.11
C PHE A 350 -9.75 13.06 -14.13
N ARG A 351 -10.62 12.41 -14.89
CA ARG A 351 -12.05 12.68 -14.87
C ARG A 351 -12.81 11.41 -14.49
N CYS A 352 -13.96 11.57 -13.86
CA CYS A 352 -14.93 10.49 -13.73
C CYS A 352 -15.68 10.28 -15.07
N PRO A 353 -16.49 9.22 -15.23
CA PRO A 353 -17.29 9.00 -16.44
C PRO A 353 -18.22 10.16 -16.80
N MET A 354 -18.72 10.91 -15.81
CA MET A 354 -19.51 12.13 -16.01
C MET A 354 -18.66 13.40 -16.26
N ARG A 355 -17.38 13.22 -16.58
CA ARG A 355 -16.40 14.26 -16.92
C ARG A 355 -16.02 15.25 -15.83
N ASN A 356 -16.51 15.11 -14.59
CA ASN A 356 -16.04 15.88 -13.44
C ASN A 356 -14.57 15.58 -13.14
N VAL A 357 -13.82 16.64 -12.83
CA VAL A 357 -12.39 16.55 -12.52
C VAL A 357 -12.22 15.95 -11.12
N MET A 358 -11.31 15.00 -11.01
CA MET A 358 -10.89 14.45 -9.73
C MET A 358 -9.53 15.02 -9.35
N ASN A 359 -9.54 15.92 -8.37
CA ASN A 359 -8.33 16.64 -7.95
C ASN A 359 -7.68 15.96 -6.74
N PHE A 360 -6.80 14.99 -6.95
CA PHE A 360 -6.11 14.34 -5.83
C PHE A 360 -5.12 15.25 -5.08
N LYS A 361 -4.58 16.28 -5.76
CA LYS A 361 -3.60 17.21 -5.19
C LYS A 361 -4.18 18.00 -4.02
N GLU A 362 -5.39 18.50 -4.19
CA GLU A 362 -6.15 19.22 -3.15
C GLU A 362 -6.31 18.40 -1.86
N TYR A 363 -6.63 17.11 -1.98
CA TYR A 363 -6.80 16.25 -0.80
C TYR A 363 -5.48 15.90 -0.11
N ALA A 364 -4.38 15.81 -0.88
CA ALA A 364 -3.05 15.63 -0.31
C ALA A 364 -2.56 16.89 0.42
N GLU A 365 -2.91 18.08 -0.05
CA GLU A 365 -2.53 19.36 0.56
C GLU A 365 -3.20 19.56 1.94
N ASN A 366 -4.38 18.98 2.15
CA ASN A 366 -5.12 19.03 3.43
C ASN A 366 -4.53 18.12 4.54
N ILE A 367 -3.45 17.38 4.27
CA ILE A 367 -2.93 16.37 5.22
C ILE A 367 -2.52 16.98 6.57
N ASN A 368 -2.01 18.20 6.58
CA ASN A 368 -1.58 18.84 7.82
C ASN A 368 -2.76 19.17 8.74
N ASP A 369 -3.91 19.55 8.19
CA ASP A 369 -5.11 19.83 8.99
C ASP A 369 -5.71 18.54 9.52
N ILE A 370 -5.76 17.50 8.69
CA ILE A 370 -6.14 16.14 9.11
C ILE A 370 -5.27 15.66 10.29
N ILE A 371 -3.95 15.86 10.23
CA ILE A 371 -3.05 15.48 11.32
C ILE A 371 -3.35 16.29 12.59
N ARG A 372 -3.70 17.59 12.48
CA ARG A 372 -4.09 18.43 13.63
C ARG A 372 -5.41 17.97 14.24
N GLU A 373 -6.41 17.66 13.42
CA GLU A 373 -7.69 17.10 13.87
C GLU A 373 -7.50 15.75 14.56
N LYS A 374 -6.69 14.89 13.96
CA LYS A 374 -6.22 13.65 14.58
C LYS A 374 -5.38 13.88 15.83
N MET A 375 -5.01 15.08 16.22
CA MET A 375 -4.39 15.35 17.53
C MET A 375 -5.39 15.95 18.53
N SER A 376 -6.44 16.61 18.04
CA SER A 376 -7.46 17.27 18.87
C SER A 376 -8.60 16.35 19.31
N GLN A 377 -8.87 15.26 18.57
CA GLN A 377 -9.83 14.24 18.99
C GLN A 377 -9.33 13.60 20.30
N GLY A 378 -9.81 14.07 21.46
CA GLY A 378 -9.32 13.64 22.77
C GLY A 378 -9.50 12.13 22.99
N PHE A 379 -8.71 11.55 23.90
CA PHE A 379 -8.96 10.23 24.47
C PHE A 379 -10.42 10.21 24.98
N ILE A 380 -11.31 9.54 24.26
CA ILE A 380 -12.52 9.02 24.91
C ILE A 380 -11.98 7.97 25.87
N SER A 381 -11.94 8.34 27.14
CA SER A 381 -11.61 7.44 28.23
C SER A 381 -12.59 6.27 28.14
N ILE A 382 -12.05 5.06 28.04
CA ILE A 382 -12.79 3.84 28.37
C ILE A 382 -12.97 3.81 29.89
#